data_AF-A0A9P5QXT6-F1
#
_entry.id   AF-A0A9P5QXT6-F1
#
_cell.length_a   1.000
_cell.length_b   1.000
_cell.length_c   1.000
_cell.angle_alpha   90.00
_cell.angle_beta   90.00
_cell.angle_gamma   90.00
#
_symmetry.space_group_name_H-M   'P 1'
#
loop_
_entity.id
_entity.type
_entity.pdbx_description
1 polymer ?
#
loop_
_entity_poly.entity_id
_entity_poly.type
_entity_poly.pdbx_seq_one_letter_code
_entity_poly.pdbx_strand_id
1 'polypeptide(L)'
;MATSGTIATSDKSVPFAHNDIHLISTTSQEIIQRTWTNNQLEWGKDLGAEIYYSRERFLATQDFGNNGKQKFWVLVPKSFDPEHPDLDLILSAVETFERPGIVATKEQGLHDVLSVSIASVFTPAHYRGHGYASFMMKLLWKEIQEMDKVQFTFLYSDVGPIFYGRIGWIAKRSDEIVIPTSHSISSPPSSAVVTLQNVTEHQLAKLVAKDAQWLREYLQEQVDTSSADTAFVAVTPEPTCFTWLNARSRFTAQNLRQSPEGPRVLGVEDTQTNSFVLWFHDFVHHQLYIVRWRVDPKAGDETIHALIQAAQAEAQIWNLPKIVIWNPDQSLIDILGLEVNKREESISSIGFVTSGYDSKNVEWVLNEKYGW
;
A
#
# COMPACT_ATOMS: atom_id res chain seq x y z
N MET A 1 -43.77 -45.79 -0.08
CA MET A 1 -42.32 -45.55 0.11
C MET A 1 -41.97 -44.26 -0.61
N ALA A 2 -41.88 -43.16 0.14
CA ALA A 2 -41.26 -41.91 -0.28
C ALA A 2 -40.92 -41.17 1.00
N THR A 3 -39.73 -41.44 1.54
CA THR A 3 -39.17 -40.72 2.68
C THR A 3 -38.65 -39.38 2.17
N SER A 4 -39.37 -38.31 2.46
CA SER A 4 -38.88 -36.93 2.31
C SER A 4 -37.74 -36.71 3.31
N GLY A 5 -36.51 -36.75 2.83
CA GLY A 5 -35.34 -36.32 3.59
C GLY A 5 -35.36 -34.80 3.71
N THR A 6 -35.75 -34.30 4.87
CA THR A 6 -35.51 -32.91 5.26
C THR A 6 -34.01 -32.74 5.41
N ILE A 7 -33.38 -32.01 4.49
CA ILE A 7 -31.99 -31.58 4.63
C ILE A 7 -31.95 -30.62 5.80
N ALA A 8 -31.42 -31.08 6.93
CA ALA A 8 -31.07 -30.26 8.05
C ALA A 8 -29.99 -29.27 7.58
N THR A 9 -30.34 -27.98 7.53
CA THR A 9 -29.36 -26.90 7.46
C THR A 9 -28.57 -26.93 8.76
N SER A 10 -27.34 -27.46 8.71
CA SER A 10 -26.46 -27.61 9.86
C SER A 10 -26.03 -26.25 10.40
N ASP A 11 -26.48 -26.00 11.63
CA ASP A 11 -25.85 -25.28 12.73
C ASP A 11 -25.12 -23.96 12.42
N LYS A 12 -25.77 -22.85 12.80
CA LYS A 12 -25.06 -21.60 13.10
C LYS A 12 -24.26 -21.84 14.37
N SER A 13 -22.98 -22.19 14.24
CA SER A 13 -22.07 -22.30 15.38
C SER A 13 -22.19 -21.04 16.25
N VAL A 14 -22.37 -21.25 17.55
CA VAL A 14 -22.47 -20.16 18.52
C VAL A 14 -21.20 -19.30 18.40
N PRO A 15 -21.31 -17.97 18.22
CA PRO A 15 -20.13 -17.13 18.09
C PRO A 15 -19.27 -17.20 19.36
N PHE A 16 -17.96 -17.29 19.18
CA PHE A 16 -16.99 -17.27 20.27
C PHE A 16 -17.00 -15.91 20.98
N ALA A 17 -17.02 -15.92 22.30
CA ALA A 17 -16.87 -14.69 23.07
C ALA A 17 -15.43 -14.16 22.96
N HIS A 18 -15.24 -12.83 23.06
CA HIS A 18 -13.92 -12.21 22.98
C HIS A 18 -12.91 -12.73 24.02
N ASN A 19 -13.38 -13.24 25.16
CA ASN A 19 -12.52 -13.83 26.19
C ASN A 19 -12.01 -15.24 25.83
N ASP A 20 -12.60 -15.88 24.82
CA ASP A 20 -12.30 -17.25 24.40
C ASP A 20 -11.52 -17.32 23.09
N ILE A 21 -11.12 -16.17 22.55
CA ILE A 21 -10.35 -16.03 21.32
C ILE A 21 -9.07 -15.24 21.58
N HIS A 22 -8.06 -15.47 20.74
CA HIS A 22 -6.78 -14.77 20.81
C HIS A 22 -6.21 -14.53 19.41
N LEU A 23 -5.24 -13.62 19.32
CA LEU A 23 -4.49 -13.36 18.11
C LEU A 23 -3.19 -14.14 18.18
N ILE A 24 -2.86 -14.88 17.14
CA ILE A 24 -1.57 -15.57 17.01
C ILE A 24 -0.88 -15.18 15.71
N SER A 25 0.44 -15.06 15.73
CA SER A 25 1.26 -15.01 14.51
C SER A 25 1.52 -16.42 14.00
N THR A 26 1.56 -16.61 12.68
CA THR A 26 1.80 -17.93 12.08
C THR A 26 2.76 -17.87 10.90
N THR A 27 3.51 -18.95 10.72
CA THR A 27 4.32 -19.25 9.53
C THR A 27 3.85 -20.52 8.81
N SER A 28 2.76 -21.14 9.31
CA SER A 28 2.18 -22.35 8.72
C SER A 28 1.63 -22.04 7.33
N GLN A 29 2.15 -22.72 6.32
CA GLN A 29 1.74 -22.55 4.93
C GLN A 29 0.26 -22.88 4.72
N GLU A 30 -0.28 -23.85 5.48
CA GLU A 30 -1.68 -24.23 5.38
C GLU A 30 -2.60 -23.14 5.95
N ILE A 31 -2.26 -22.57 7.11
CA ILE A 31 -3.02 -21.47 7.71
C ILE A 31 -2.95 -20.23 6.81
N ILE A 32 -1.76 -19.88 6.32
CA ILE A 32 -1.55 -18.75 5.40
C ILE A 32 -2.34 -18.95 4.10
N GLN A 33 -2.27 -20.15 3.50
CA GLN A 33 -3.05 -20.46 2.31
C GLN A 33 -4.55 -20.28 2.57
N ARG A 34 -5.04 -20.63 3.76
CA ARG A 34 -6.44 -20.42 4.11
C ARG A 34 -6.81 -18.94 4.21
N THR A 35 -5.93 -18.07 4.72
CA THR A 35 -6.24 -16.63 4.75
C THR A 35 -6.42 -16.07 3.34
N TRP A 36 -5.59 -16.51 2.38
CA TRP A 36 -5.76 -16.19 0.96
C TRP A 36 -7.03 -16.77 0.36
N THR A 37 -7.39 -18.01 0.70
CA THR A 37 -8.67 -18.59 0.26
C THR A 37 -9.86 -17.80 0.79
N ASN A 38 -9.81 -17.35 2.04
CA ASN A 38 -10.87 -16.57 2.64
C ASN A 38 -11.04 -15.20 1.96
N ASN A 39 -9.94 -14.51 1.64
CA ASN A 39 -9.97 -13.15 1.09
C ASN A 39 -10.03 -13.08 -0.45
N GLN A 40 -9.86 -14.20 -1.16
CA GLN A 40 -9.85 -14.28 -2.63
C GLN A 40 -11.12 -13.70 -3.26
N LEU A 41 -12.28 -13.88 -2.63
CA LEU A 41 -13.55 -13.34 -3.12
C LEU A 41 -13.53 -11.82 -3.24
N GLU A 42 -12.74 -11.13 -2.40
CA GLU A 42 -12.62 -9.68 -2.40
C GLU A 42 -11.53 -9.21 -3.38
N TRP A 43 -10.31 -9.76 -3.27
CA TRP A 43 -9.13 -9.22 -3.95
C TRP A 43 -8.60 -10.06 -5.12
N GLY A 44 -9.26 -11.18 -5.41
CA GLY A 44 -8.84 -12.15 -6.43
C GLY A 44 -9.94 -12.51 -7.43
N LYS A 45 -11.09 -11.83 -7.40
CA LYS A 45 -12.26 -12.11 -8.25
C LYS A 45 -11.91 -12.13 -9.75
N ASP A 46 -11.07 -11.19 -10.19
CA ASP A 46 -10.71 -10.98 -11.60
C ASP A 46 -9.50 -11.82 -12.06
N LEU A 47 -8.86 -12.57 -11.16
CA LEU A 47 -7.70 -13.43 -11.46
C LEU A 47 -8.05 -14.91 -11.52
N GLY A 48 -9.14 -15.32 -10.88
CA GLY A 48 -9.39 -16.74 -10.58
C GLY A 48 -8.53 -17.23 -9.40
N ALA A 49 -9.04 -18.23 -8.68
CA ALA A 49 -8.50 -18.64 -7.38
C ALA A 49 -7.03 -19.10 -7.45
N GLU A 50 -6.69 -20.01 -8.36
CA GLU A 50 -5.32 -20.55 -8.44
C GLU A 50 -4.27 -19.52 -8.87
N ILE A 51 -4.63 -18.59 -9.75
CA ILE A 51 -3.75 -17.49 -10.16
C ILE A 51 -3.57 -16.52 -8.99
N TYR A 52 -4.66 -16.22 -8.26
CA TYR A 52 -4.59 -15.41 -7.05
C TYR A 52 -3.66 -16.03 -6.01
N TYR A 53 -3.85 -17.31 -5.64
CA TYR A 53 -2.98 -17.96 -4.65
C TYR A 53 -1.52 -18.03 -5.10
N SER A 54 -1.29 -18.30 -6.38
CA SER A 54 0.06 -18.34 -6.93
C SER A 54 0.72 -16.96 -6.91
N ARG A 55 -0.05 -15.89 -7.11
CA ARG A 55 0.41 -14.51 -6.95
C ARG A 55 0.81 -14.24 -5.50
N GLU A 56 -0.05 -14.55 -4.53
CA GLU A 56 0.23 -14.28 -3.12
C GLU A 56 1.47 -15.06 -2.64
N ARG A 57 1.59 -16.34 -3.00
CA ARG A 57 2.80 -17.14 -2.74
C ARG A 57 4.04 -16.51 -3.35
N PHE A 58 3.97 -16.11 -4.62
CA PHE A 58 5.10 -15.49 -5.31
C PHE A 58 5.49 -14.15 -4.69
N LEU A 59 4.52 -13.33 -4.30
CA LEU A 59 4.76 -12.03 -3.68
C LEU A 59 5.33 -12.16 -2.26
N ALA A 60 4.95 -13.21 -1.53
CA ALA A 60 5.50 -13.53 -0.21
C ALA A 60 6.98 -13.98 -0.27
N THR A 61 7.50 -14.39 -1.44
CA THR A 61 8.93 -14.74 -1.60
C THR A 61 9.83 -13.55 -1.96
N GLN A 62 9.25 -12.36 -2.20
CA GLN A 62 10.01 -11.18 -2.59
C GLN A 62 10.66 -10.51 -1.37
N ASP A 63 11.78 -9.82 -1.61
CA ASP A 63 12.60 -9.19 -0.55
C ASP A 63 11.86 -8.16 0.32
N PHE A 64 10.74 -7.65 -0.16
CA PHE A 64 9.86 -6.76 0.58
C PHE A 64 9.26 -7.41 1.83
N GLY A 65 8.79 -8.66 1.72
CA GLY A 65 8.20 -9.42 2.84
C GLY A 65 9.17 -10.37 3.54
N ASN A 66 10.33 -10.64 2.94
CA ASN A 66 11.33 -11.59 3.45
C ASN A 66 11.98 -11.15 4.78
N ASN A 67 12.76 -12.08 5.37
CA ASN A 67 13.55 -11.85 6.60
C ASN A 67 12.70 -11.46 7.82
N GLY A 68 11.46 -11.96 7.90
CA GLY A 68 10.55 -11.70 9.02
C GLY A 68 9.85 -10.34 8.97
N LYS A 69 10.03 -9.56 7.89
CA LYS A 69 9.35 -8.29 7.70
C LYS A 69 7.84 -8.45 7.55
N GLN A 70 7.39 -9.49 6.84
CA GLN A 70 5.99 -9.85 6.74
C GLN A 70 5.61 -10.83 7.86
N LYS A 71 4.50 -10.56 8.54
CA LYS A 71 3.88 -11.48 9.50
C LYS A 71 2.42 -11.67 9.17
N PHE A 72 1.96 -12.91 9.31
CA PHE A 72 0.56 -13.30 9.19
C PHE A 72 -0.03 -13.49 10.58
N TRP A 73 -1.19 -12.90 10.81
CA TRP A 73 -1.89 -13.00 12.08
C TRP A 73 -3.30 -13.54 11.86
N VAL A 74 -3.72 -14.46 12.73
CA VAL A 74 -5.07 -15.02 12.71
C VAL A 74 -5.71 -14.90 14.08
N LEU A 75 -6.96 -14.45 14.10
CA LEU A 75 -7.82 -14.48 15.28
C LEU A 75 -8.52 -15.82 15.31
N VAL A 76 -8.27 -16.61 16.34
CA VAL A 76 -8.76 -17.98 16.50
C VAL A 76 -9.26 -18.24 17.92
N PRO A 77 -10.11 -19.26 18.14
CA PRO A 77 -10.44 -19.73 19.48
C PRO A 77 -9.18 -20.19 20.24
N LYS A 78 -9.18 -20.04 21.57
CA LYS A 78 -8.08 -20.54 22.42
C LYS A 78 -7.86 -22.05 22.35
N SER A 79 -8.85 -22.80 21.85
CA SER A 79 -8.77 -24.23 21.60
C SER A 79 -8.14 -24.59 20.25
N PHE A 80 -7.80 -23.61 19.41
CA PHE A 80 -7.17 -23.83 18.12
C PHE A 80 -5.77 -24.42 18.30
N ASP A 81 -5.50 -25.57 17.67
CA ASP A 81 -4.19 -26.21 17.64
C ASP A 81 -3.47 -25.85 16.33
N PRO A 82 -2.42 -25.01 16.33
CA PRO A 82 -1.67 -24.68 15.12
C PRO A 82 -0.98 -25.86 14.45
N GLU A 83 -0.70 -26.95 15.17
CA GLU A 83 -0.06 -28.15 14.64
C GLU A 83 -1.07 -29.08 13.93
N HIS A 84 -2.35 -28.99 14.29
CA HIS A 84 -3.47 -29.71 13.65
C HIS A 84 -4.65 -28.76 13.42
N PRO A 85 -4.50 -27.76 12.53
CA PRO A 85 -5.41 -26.63 12.48
C PRO A 85 -6.77 -27.01 11.87
N ASP A 86 -7.85 -26.70 12.60
CA ASP A 86 -9.17 -26.59 12.00
C ASP A 86 -9.29 -25.21 11.32
N LEU A 87 -9.03 -25.19 10.03
CA LEU A 87 -8.99 -23.98 9.20
C LEU A 87 -10.32 -23.20 9.16
N ASP A 88 -11.44 -23.84 9.46
CA ASP A 88 -12.75 -23.19 9.54
C ASP A 88 -12.91 -22.35 10.82
N LEU A 89 -11.98 -22.48 11.79
CA LEU A 89 -11.92 -21.67 13.01
C LEU A 89 -11.08 -20.39 12.87
N ILE A 90 -10.62 -20.04 11.67
CA ILE A 90 -9.99 -18.74 11.40
C ILE A 90 -11.06 -17.66 11.30
N LEU A 91 -11.27 -16.93 12.40
CA LEU A 91 -12.36 -15.98 12.57
C LEU A 91 -12.10 -14.67 11.82
N SER A 92 -10.84 -14.25 11.78
CA SER A 92 -10.37 -13.06 11.06
C SER A 92 -8.87 -13.17 10.85
N ALA A 93 -8.33 -12.53 9.82
CA ALA A 93 -6.90 -12.51 9.53
C ALA A 93 -6.43 -11.11 9.16
N VAL A 94 -5.13 -10.85 9.35
CA VAL A 94 -4.45 -9.61 8.99
C VAL A 94 -2.97 -9.87 8.73
N GLU A 95 -2.37 -9.07 7.86
CA GLU A 95 -0.94 -9.08 7.56
C GLU A 95 -0.29 -7.78 8.01
N THR A 96 0.96 -7.86 8.46
CA THR A 96 1.77 -6.69 8.78
C THR A 96 3.10 -6.74 8.05
N PHE A 97 3.58 -5.60 7.56
CA PHE A 97 4.92 -5.46 7.00
C PHE A 97 5.70 -4.38 7.74
N GLU A 98 6.90 -4.73 8.20
CA GLU A 98 7.89 -3.79 8.72
C GLU A 98 8.47 -2.93 7.57
N ARG A 99 8.42 -1.62 7.74
CA ARG A 99 8.83 -0.61 6.74
C ARG A 99 9.72 0.44 7.39
N PRO A 100 10.84 0.86 6.78
CA PRO A 100 11.63 1.98 7.29
C PRO A 100 10.78 3.25 7.25
N GLY A 101 10.87 4.07 8.29
CA GLY A 101 10.18 5.35 8.37
C GLY A 101 11.08 6.44 8.95
N ILE A 102 10.63 7.69 8.80
CA ILE A 102 11.26 8.85 9.42
C ILE A 102 10.18 9.59 10.21
N VAL A 103 10.51 9.98 11.44
CA VAL A 103 9.75 10.97 12.21
C VAL A 103 10.62 12.21 12.34
N ALA A 104 10.03 13.37 12.09
CA ALA A 104 10.71 14.65 12.12
C ALA A 104 9.91 15.66 12.95
N THR A 105 10.51 16.19 14.01
CA THR A 105 9.91 17.22 14.86
C THR A 105 10.91 18.31 15.20
N LYS A 106 10.42 19.47 15.64
CA LYS A 106 11.28 20.57 16.08
C LYS A 106 12.10 20.24 17.33
N GLU A 107 11.55 19.39 18.20
CA GLU A 107 12.20 18.98 19.46
C GLU A 107 13.29 17.92 19.24
N GLN A 108 12.99 16.89 18.45
CA GLN A 108 13.87 15.73 18.29
C GLN A 108 14.68 15.73 16.99
N GLY A 109 14.42 16.68 16.09
CA GLY A 109 14.95 16.65 14.73
C GLY A 109 14.43 15.44 13.96
N LEU A 110 15.20 15.02 12.96
CA LEU A 110 14.91 13.86 12.13
C LEU A 110 15.51 12.61 12.76
N HIS A 111 14.71 11.55 12.90
CA HIS A 111 15.21 10.26 13.34
C HIS A 111 14.53 9.11 12.59
N ASP A 112 15.33 8.08 12.31
CA ASP A 112 14.88 6.86 11.67
C ASP A 112 14.10 6.00 12.68
N VAL A 113 12.97 5.48 12.21
CA VAL A 113 12.07 4.64 12.99
C VAL A 113 11.70 3.39 12.20
N LEU A 114 11.17 2.39 12.90
CA LEU A 114 10.40 1.35 12.25
C LEU A 114 8.94 1.81 12.13
N SER A 115 8.32 1.47 11.02
CA SER A 115 6.88 1.61 10.83
C SER A 115 6.27 0.27 10.43
N VAL A 116 4.99 0.09 10.71
CA VAL A 116 4.27 -1.15 10.38
C VAL A 116 3.10 -0.84 9.47
N SER A 117 3.18 -1.27 8.21
CA SER A 117 2.03 -1.25 7.32
C SER A 117 1.11 -2.44 7.60
N ILE A 118 -0.19 -2.22 7.60
CA ILE A 118 -1.22 -3.24 7.82
C ILE A 118 -1.96 -3.48 6.51
N ALA A 119 -2.07 -4.75 6.12
CA ALA A 119 -2.74 -5.18 4.92
C ALA A 119 -3.65 -6.38 5.17
N SER A 120 -4.46 -6.72 4.18
CA SER A 120 -5.24 -7.95 4.13
C SER A 120 -6.17 -8.19 5.33
N VAL A 121 -6.68 -7.12 5.97
CA VAL A 121 -7.65 -7.23 7.08
C VAL A 121 -8.94 -7.86 6.57
N PHE A 122 -9.23 -9.10 6.96
CA PHE A 122 -10.36 -9.83 6.41
C PHE A 122 -11.07 -10.70 7.46
N THR A 123 -12.41 -10.65 7.45
CA THR A 123 -13.28 -11.53 8.24
C THR A 123 -14.19 -12.31 7.27
N PRO A 124 -14.16 -13.66 7.29
CA PRO A 124 -15.06 -14.49 6.48
C PRO A 124 -16.52 -14.12 6.69
N ALA A 125 -17.32 -14.18 5.62
CA ALA A 125 -18.70 -13.68 5.62
C ALA A 125 -19.57 -14.26 6.75
N HIS A 126 -19.42 -15.55 7.06
CA HIS A 126 -20.16 -16.22 8.13
C HIS A 126 -19.74 -15.81 9.55
N TYR A 127 -18.59 -15.14 9.71
CA TYR A 127 -18.11 -14.60 10.99
C TYR A 127 -18.32 -13.08 11.15
N ARG A 128 -18.78 -12.37 10.10
CA ARG A 128 -19.04 -10.92 10.16
C ARG A 128 -20.19 -10.59 11.13
N GLY A 129 -20.21 -9.35 11.62
CA GLY A 129 -21.24 -8.86 12.56
C GLY A 129 -20.99 -9.18 14.04
N HIS A 130 -19.96 -9.97 14.37
CA HIS A 130 -19.65 -10.37 15.75
C HIS A 130 -18.52 -9.55 16.40
N GLY A 131 -17.99 -8.52 15.72
CA GLY A 131 -16.93 -7.66 16.27
C GLY A 131 -15.51 -8.21 16.16
N TYR A 132 -15.31 -9.40 15.58
CA TYR A 132 -14.00 -10.04 15.46
C TYR A 132 -12.93 -9.19 14.78
N ALA A 133 -13.24 -8.52 13.66
CA ALA A 133 -12.28 -7.62 13.01
C ALA A 133 -11.80 -6.52 13.96
N SER A 134 -12.73 -5.85 14.67
CA SER A 134 -12.39 -4.79 15.60
C SER A 134 -11.61 -5.32 16.81
N PHE A 135 -11.92 -6.53 17.28
CA PHE A 135 -11.18 -7.15 18.38
C PHE A 135 -9.77 -7.58 17.95
N MET A 136 -9.63 -8.21 16.77
CA MET A 136 -8.35 -8.54 16.16
C MET A 136 -7.45 -7.30 16.04
N MET A 137 -7.97 -6.20 15.50
CA MET A 137 -7.20 -4.96 15.35
C MET A 137 -6.79 -4.34 16.69
N LYS A 138 -7.60 -4.49 17.75
CA LYS A 138 -7.21 -4.06 19.12
C LYS A 138 -6.11 -4.93 19.71
N LEU A 139 -6.12 -6.24 19.45
CA LEU A 139 -5.05 -7.14 19.86
C LEU A 139 -3.77 -6.83 19.06
N LEU A 140 -3.89 -6.67 17.74
CA LEU A 140 -2.77 -6.31 16.87
C LEU A 140 -2.13 -4.97 17.29
N TRP A 141 -2.94 -3.97 17.67
CA TRP A 141 -2.42 -2.71 18.19
C TRP A 141 -1.49 -2.91 19.39
N LYS A 142 -1.84 -3.81 20.31
CA LYS A 142 -0.99 -4.13 21.47
C LYS A 142 0.30 -4.82 21.05
N GLU A 143 0.21 -5.80 20.13
CA GLU A 143 1.40 -6.46 19.57
C GLU A 143 2.35 -5.43 18.94
N ILE A 144 1.83 -4.49 18.15
CA ILE A 144 2.63 -3.42 17.53
C ILE A 144 3.24 -2.49 18.58
N GLN A 145 2.53 -2.19 19.67
CA GLN A 145 3.05 -1.38 20.79
C GLN A 145 4.22 -2.02 21.52
N GLU A 146 4.35 -3.34 21.46
CA GLU A 146 5.45 -4.09 22.07
C GLU A 146 6.64 -4.29 21.11
N MET A 147 6.51 -3.93 19.83
CA MET A 147 7.59 -4.04 18.85
C MET A 147 8.66 -2.97 19.06
N ASP A 148 9.94 -3.38 19.08
CA ASP A 148 11.07 -2.48 19.22
C ASP A 148 11.13 -1.46 18.06
N LYS A 149 11.40 -0.19 18.40
CA LYS A 149 11.58 0.94 17.46
C LYS A 149 10.38 1.29 16.58
N VAL A 150 9.23 0.62 16.71
CA VAL A 150 8.03 1.01 15.96
C VAL A 150 7.46 2.30 16.55
N GLN A 151 7.37 3.35 15.73
CA GLN A 151 6.77 4.62 16.16
C GLN A 151 5.41 4.89 15.54
N PHE A 152 5.14 4.38 14.33
CA PHE A 152 3.85 4.53 13.69
C PHE A 152 3.46 3.29 12.88
N THR A 153 2.16 3.13 12.69
CA THR A 153 1.56 2.10 11.85
C THR A 153 0.55 2.74 10.91
N PHE A 154 0.38 2.19 9.72
CA PHE A 154 -0.52 2.77 8.72
C PHE A 154 -1.20 1.71 7.87
N LEU A 155 -2.30 2.09 7.23
CA LEU A 155 -3.10 1.25 6.34
C LEU A 155 -3.88 2.10 5.34
N TYR A 156 -4.49 1.45 4.37
CA TYR A 156 -5.39 2.05 3.39
C TYR A 156 -6.76 1.37 3.50
N SER A 157 -7.76 2.11 3.99
CA SER A 157 -9.06 1.57 4.36
C SER A 157 -10.05 1.58 3.20
N ASP A 158 -10.53 0.40 2.80
CA ASP A 158 -11.65 0.25 1.86
C ASP A 158 -13.03 0.33 2.56
N VAL A 159 -13.06 0.45 3.89
CA VAL A 159 -14.30 0.48 4.70
C VAL A 159 -14.58 1.86 5.31
N GLY A 160 -14.00 2.90 4.72
CA GLY A 160 -14.13 4.28 5.17
C GLY A 160 -13.24 4.62 6.39
N PRO A 161 -13.32 5.86 6.91
CA PRO A 161 -12.43 6.35 7.97
C PRO A 161 -12.87 5.92 9.38
N ILE A 162 -14.11 5.46 9.56
CA ILE A 162 -14.72 5.28 10.88
C ILE A 162 -14.22 4.02 11.59
N PHE A 163 -14.06 2.91 10.85
CA PHE A 163 -13.75 1.62 11.46
C PHE A 163 -12.42 1.65 12.23
N TYR A 164 -11.33 2.05 11.56
CA TYR A 164 -10.01 2.14 12.16
C TYR A 164 -9.86 3.36 13.09
N GLY A 165 -10.60 4.44 12.81
CA GLY A 165 -10.69 5.64 13.67
C GLY A 165 -11.20 5.37 15.08
N ARG A 166 -12.08 4.37 15.25
CA ARG A 166 -12.56 3.94 16.58
C ARG A 166 -11.49 3.22 17.42
N ILE A 167 -10.38 2.81 16.81
CA ILE A 167 -9.33 2.03 17.47
C ILE A 167 -8.11 2.92 17.75
N GLY A 168 -7.75 3.81 16.82
CA GLY A 168 -6.64 4.74 17.00
C GLY A 168 -6.00 5.26 15.71
N TRP A 169 -6.34 4.70 14.54
CA TRP A 169 -5.82 5.21 13.27
C TRP A 169 -6.62 6.41 12.77
N ILE A 170 -5.93 7.50 12.46
CA ILE A 170 -6.53 8.72 11.96
C ILE A 170 -6.44 8.75 10.44
N ALA A 171 -7.58 8.96 9.79
CA ALA A 171 -7.63 9.15 8.34
C ALA A 171 -6.86 10.42 7.94
N LYS A 172 -6.06 10.29 6.87
CA LYS A 172 -5.26 11.36 6.27
C LYS A 172 -5.73 11.62 4.84
N ARG A 173 -5.15 12.67 4.22
CA ARG A 173 -5.44 13.07 2.83
C ARG A 173 -5.39 11.84 1.91
N SER A 174 -6.47 11.67 1.13
CA SER A 174 -6.67 10.52 0.25
C SER A 174 -7.27 11.01 -1.07
N ASP A 175 -6.57 11.94 -1.70
CA ASP A 175 -6.99 12.54 -2.97
C ASP A 175 -6.38 11.78 -4.14
N GLU A 176 -6.98 11.88 -5.32
CA GLU A 176 -6.43 11.35 -6.55
C GLU A 176 -6.73 12.21 -7.77
N ILE A 177 -5.85 12.12 -8.76
CA ILE A 177 -6.14 12.56 -10.13
C ILE A 177 -6.13 11.31 -11.02
N VAL A 178 -7.10 11.27 -11.94
CA VAL A 178 -7.16 10.29 -13.02
C VAL A 178 -6.88 11.00 -14.34
N ILE A 179 -5.81 10.59 -15.02
CA ILE A 179 -5.43 11.13 -16.33
C ILE A 179 -5.82 10.09 -17.40
N PRO A 180 -6.80 10.37 -18.27
CA PRO A 180 -7.05 9.52 -19.42
C PRO A 180 -5.79 9.38 -20.28
N THR A 181 -5.49 8.17 -20.75
CA THR A 181 -4.30 7.92 -21.59
C THR A 181 -4.33 8.72 -22.90
N SER A 182 -5.52 9.15 -23.35
CA SER A 182 -5.73 10.02 -24.52
C SER A 182 -5.75 11.52 -24.17
N HIS A 183 -5.58 11.90 -22.91
CA HIS A 183 -5.64 13.30 -22.49
C HIS A 183 -4.52 14.10 -23.15
N SER A 184 -4.89 15.18 -23.83
CA SER A 184 -3.92 16.02 -24.54
C SER A 184 -3.26 16.99 -23.58
N ILE A 185 -1.97 16.80 -23.37
CA ILE A 185 -1.14 17.66 -22.54
C ILE A 185 -0.40 18.62 -23.48
N SER A 186 -0.82 19.88 -23.50
CA SER A 186 -0.18 20.91 -24.32
C SER A 186 1.13 21.32 -23.67
N SER A 187 2.25 20.95 -24.28
CA SER A 187 3.56 21.48 -23.89
C SER A 187 3.66 22.93 -24.35
N PRO A 188 4.12 23.87 -23.50
CA PRO A 188 4.42 25.21 -23.95
C PRO A 188 5.53 25.16 -25.03
N PRO A 189 5.51 26.07 -26.02
CA PRO A 189 6.61 26.18 -26.97
C PRO A 189 7.88 26.59 -26.22
N SER A 190 8.76 25.63 -25.98
CA SER A 190 9.98 25.81 -25.20
C SER A 190 11.21 25.28 -25.93
N SER A 191 12.34 25.94 -25.68
CA SER A 191 13.67 25.53 -26.17
C SER A 191 14.39 24.59 -25.20
N ALA A 192 13.80 24.29 -24.03
CA ALA A 192 14.42 23.41 -23.04
C ALA A 192 14.39 21.95 -23.52
N VAL A 193 15.55 21.31 -23.57
CA VAL A 193 15.68 19.90 -23.94
C VAL A 193 15.62 19.05 -22.68
N VAL A 194 14.50 18.34 -22.48
CA VAL A 194 14.36 17.34 -21.41
C VAL A 194 14.91 16.00 -21.90
N THR A 195 15.84 15.40 -21.14
CA THR A 195 16.45 14.11 -21.50
C THR A 195 16.00 13.03 -20.52
N LEU A 196 14.96 12.29 -20.93
CA LEU A 196 14.43 11.18 -20.14
C LEU A 196 15.22 9.89 -20.38
N GLN A 197 15.51 9.19 -19.29
CA GLN A 197 16.08 7.85 -19.29
C GLN A 197 15.13 6.88 -18.57
N ASN A 198 14.93 5.70 -19.16
CA ASN A 198 14.16 4.64 -18.53
C ASN A 198 14.83 4.17 -17.22
N VAL A 199 14.01 4.05 -16.18
CA VAL A 199 14.40 3.43 -14.91
C VAL A 199 14.08 1.94 -15.01
N THR A 200 15.13 1.10 -14.97
CA THR A 200 14.99 -0.35 -14.81
C THR A 200 15.36 -0.76 -13.38
N GLU A 201 15.20 -2.03 -13.03
CA GLU A 201 15.60 -2.57 -11.73
C GLU A 201 17.07 -2.26 -11.37
N HIS A 202 17.96 -2.18 -12.37
CA HIS A 202 19.37 -1.84 -12.15
C HIS A 202 19.58 -0.38 -11.72
N GLN A 203 18.79 0.56 -12.23
CA GLN A 203 18.88 1.98 -11.86
C GLN A 203 18.06 2.30 -10.60
N LEU A 204 17.01 1.53 -10.33
CA LEU A 204 16.05 1.77 -9.26
C LEU A 204 16.71 1.95 -7.90
N ALA A 205 17.61 1.06 -7.50
CA ALA A 205 18.23 1.11 -6.18
C ALA A 205 18.98 2.43 -5.93
N LYS A 206 19.73 2.89 -6.94
CA LYS A 206 20.46 4.16 -6.87
C LYS A 206 19.52 5.36 -6.84
N LEU A 207 18.46 5.34 -7.65
CA LEU A 207 17.47 6.41 -7.70
C LEU A 207 16.72 6.54 -6.38
N VAL A 208 16.23 5.42 -5.83
CA VAL A 208 15.48 5.40 -4.57
C VAL A 208 16.36 5.79 -3.38
N ALA A 209 17.65 5.44 -3.38
CA ALA A 209 18.58 5.92 -2.36
C ALA A 209 18.76 7.45 -2.41
N LYS A 210 18.83 8.06 -3.61
CA LYS A 210 18.83 9.52 -3.75
C LYS A 210 17.50 10.12 -3.26
N ASP A 211 16.36 9.50 -3.62
CA ASP A 211 15.03 9.94 -3.17
C ASP A 211 14.88 9.91 -1.65
N ALA A 212 15.37 8.86 -0.99
CA ALA A 212 15.41 8.80 0.47
C ALA A 212 16.28 9.91 1.08
N GLN A 213 17.40 10.29 0.45
CA GLN A 213 18.19 11.43 0.91
C GLN A 213 17.44 12.75 0.73
N TRP A 214 16.83 12.98 -0.43
CA TRP A 214 16.06 14.20 -0.68
C TRP A 214 14.85 14.32 0.23
N LEU A 215 14.20 13.20 0.57
CA LEU A 215 13.16 13.20 1.59
C LEU A 215 13.67 13.74 2.93
N ARG A 216 14.88 13.37 3.36
CA ARG A 216 15.46 13.90 4.60
C ARG A 216 15.71 15.40 4.51
N GLU A 217 16.26 15.87 3.39
CA GLU A 217 16.49 17.31 3.16
C GLU A 217 15.16 18.08 3.19
N TYR A 218 14.13 17.56 2.52
CA TYR A 218 12.79 18.13 2.53
C TYR A 218 12.18 18.15 3.94
N LEU A 219 12.24 17.04 4.67
CA LEU A 219 11.70 16.96 6.04
C LEU A 219 12.41 17.93 6.98
N GLN A 220 13.72 18.14 6.82
CA GLN A 220 14.46 19.13 7.61
C GLN A 220 13.94 20.54 7.34
N GLU A 221 13.74 20.92 6.07
CA GLU A 221 13.18 22.22 5.70
C GLU A 221 11.75 22.43 6.24
N GLN A 222 10.92 21.38 6.18
CA GLN A 222 9.57 21.41 6.76
C GLN A 222 9.61 21.63 8.28
N VAL A 223 10.47 20.90 9.00
CA VAL A 223 10.63 21.08 10.45
C VAL A 223 11.08 22.49 10.79
N ASP A 224 12.06 23.03 10.09
CA ASP A 224 12.63 24.35 10.35
C ASP A 224 11.59 25.47 10.21
N THR A 225 10.67 25.32 9.26
CA THR A 225 9.63 26.30 8.93
C THR A 225 8.29 26.08 9.66
N SER A 226 8.11 24.92 10.30
CA SER A 226 6.87 24.54 10.99
C SER A 226 6.70 25.11 12.41
N SER A 227 5.46 25.00 12.92
CA SER A 227 5.14 25.21 14.33
C SER A 227 5.79 24.14 15.22
N ALA A 228 6.03 24.48 16.49
CA ALA A 228 6.74 23.58 17.41
C ALA A 228 5.99 22.28 17.73
N ASP A 229 4.68 22.24 17.52
CA ASP A 229 3.78 21.12 17.79
C ASP A 229 3.50 20.24 16.58
N THR A 230 4.02 20.59 15.40
CA THR A 230 3.86 19.77 14.18
C THR A 230 4.88 18.64 14.15
N ALA A 231 4.41 17.44 13.85
CA ALA A 231 5.26 16.29 13.54
C ALA A 231 5.08 15.89 12.08
N PHE A 232 6.18 15.65 11.38
CA PHE A 232 6.17 15.09 10.03
C PHE A 232 6.58 13.63 10.07
N VAL A 233 5.87 12.81 9.31
CA VAL A 233 6.20 11.39 9.15
C VAL A 233 6.21 11.00 7.70
N ALA A 234 7.11 10.08 7.36
CA ALA A 234 7.19 9.49 6.04
C ALA A 234 7.57 8.03 6.14
N VAL A 235 7.01 7.22 5.24
CA VAL A 235 7.54 5.88 4.98
C VAL A 235 8.73 6.07 4.05
N THR A 236 9.92 5.70 4.48
CA THR A 236 11.13 5.91 3.68
C THR A 236 11.04 5.10 2.39
N PRO A 237 11.16 5.72 1.20
CA PRO A 237 11.26 4.99 -0.05
C PRO A 237 12.40 3.98 0.01
N GLU A 238 12.12 2.70 -0.23
CA GLU A 238 13.11 1.65 -0.29
C GLU A 238 12.96 0.84 -1.59
N PRO A 239 14.03 0.33 -2.20
CA PRO A 239 13.94 -0.30 -3.51
C PRO A 239 12.98 -1.50 -3.55
N THR A 240 12.87 -2.23 -2.44
CA THR A 240 12.09 -3.47 -2.34
C THR A 240 10.59 -3.25 -2.53
N CYS A 241 10.03 -2.08 -2.15
CA CYS A 241 8.60 -1.83 -2.36
C CYS A 241 8.27 -1.66 -3.85
N PHE A 242 9.15 -0.99 -4.61
CA PHE A 242 9.00 -0.81 -6.05
C PHE A 242 9.24 -2.11 -6.82
N THR A 243 10.25 -2.91 -6.43
CA THR A 243 10.47 -4.22 -7.06
C THR A 243 9.33 -5.19 -6.76
N TRP A 244 8.73 -5.14 -5.57
CA TRP A 244 7.54 -5.94 -5.24
C TRP A 244 6.34 -5.58 -6.12
N LEU A 245 6.08 -4.29 -6.31
CA LEU A 245 5.02 -3.82 -7.23
C LEU A 245 5.33 -4.23 -8.68
N ASN A 246 6.59 -4.13 -9.12
CA ASN A 246 6.99 -4.61 -10.44
C ASN A 246 6.82 -6.12 -10.60
N ALA A 247 7.19 -6.91 -9.58
CA ALA A 247 7.00 -8.35 -9.56
C ALA A 247 5.51 -8.70 -9.69
N ARG A 248 4.63 -7.97 -9.00
CA ARG A 248 3.18 -8.08 -9.14
C ARG A 248 2.69 -7.76 -10.56
N SER A 249 3.20 -6.68 -11.17
CA SER A 249 2.89 -6.33 -12.58
C SER A 249 3.29 -7.46 -13.53
N ARG A 250 4.53 -7.96 -13.41
CA ARG A 250 5.08 -9.02 -14.26
C ARG A 250 4.29 -10.32 -14.12
N PHE A 251 4.01 -10.74 -12.89
CA PHE A 251 3.19 -11.92 -12.63
C PHE A 251 1.82 -11.80 -13.31
N THR A 252 1.17 -10.64 -13.16
CA THR A 252 -0.15 -10.40 -13.74
C THR A 252 -0.10 -10.32 -15.27
N ALA A 253 0.94 -9.71 -15.85
CA ALA A 253 1.15 -9.68 -17.30
C ALA A 253 1.31 -11.09 -17.91
N GLN A 254 2.05 -11.97 -17.24
CA GLN A 254 2.24 -13.36 -17.66
C GLN A 254 0.92 -14.12 -17.70
N ASN A 255 0.11 -13.96 -16.65
CA ASN A 255 -1.10 -14.76 -16.44
C ASN A 255 -2.35 -14.19 -17.14
N LEU A 256 -2.49 -12.86 -17.21
CA LEU A 256 -3.68 -12.21 -17.80
C LEU A 256 -3.45 -11.67 -19.22
N ARG A 257 -2.21 -11.30 -19.56
CA ARG A 257 -1.89 -10.64 -20.83
C ARG A 257 -1.10 -11.51 -21.79
N GLN A 258 -0.82 -12.77 -21.40
CA GLN A 258 0.01 -13.71 -22.17
C GLN A 258 1.34 -13.08 -22.59
N SER A 259 1.92 -12.25 -21.71
CA SER A 259 3.19 -11.57 -21.92
C SER A 259 4.23 -12.16 -20.97
N PRO A 260 5.03 -13.15 -21.41
CA PRO A 260 5.98 -13.87 -20.56
C PRO A 260 7.00 -12.93 -19.89
N GLU A 261 7.40 -11.88 -20.59
CA GLU A 261 8.42 -10.95 -20.11
C GLU A 261 7.88 -9.85 -19.20
N GLY A 262 6.59 -9.50 -19.31
CA GLY A 262 5.97 -8.39 -18.57
C GLY A 262 6.66 -7.03 -18.77
N PRO A 263 6.24 -6.00 -18.03
CA PRO A 263 6.91 -4.71 -18.03
C PRO A 263 8.32 -4.80 -17.44
N ARG A 264 9.24 -4.02 -18.02
CA ARG A 264 10.65 -3.90 -17.61
C ARG A 264 11.06 -2.47 -17.28
N VAL A 265 10.26 -1.49 -17.70
CA VAL A 265 10.47 -0.07 -17.39
C VAL A 265 9.58 0.25 -16.20
N LEU A 266 10.20 0.68 -15.11
CA LEU A 266 9.53 1.02 -13.85
C LEU A 266 9.23 2.52 -13.74
N GLY A 267 9.71 3.31 -14.68
CA GLY A 267 9.64 4.76 -14.65
C GLY A 267 10.60 5.44 -15.63
N VAL A 268 10.67 6.76 -15.54
CA VAL A 268 11.69 7.58 -16.23
C VAL A 268 12.28 8.61 -15.28
N GLU A 269 13.56 8.94 -15.47
CA GLU A 269 14.30 10.00 -14.79
C GLU A 269 14.76 11.03 -15.84
N ASP A 270 14.52 12.32 -15.57
CA ASP A 270 15.22 13.42 -16.23
C ASP A 270 16.61 13.56 -15.61
N THR A 271 17.62 13.14 -16.36
CA THR A 271 19.02 13.10 -15.89
C THR A 271 19.63 14.48 -15.64
N GLN A 272 19.03 15.56 -16.15
CA GLN A 272 19.52 16.92 -15.94
C GLN A 272 19.04 17.49 -14.60
N THR A 273 17.77 17.28 -14.26
CA THR A 273 17.15 17.81 -13.04
C THR A 273 17.10 16.79 -11.90
N ASN A 274 17.33 15.51 -12.19
CA ASN A 274 17.02 14.37 -11.32
C ASN A 274 15.53 14.32 -10.88
N SER A 275 14.64 14.91 -11.67
CA SER A 275 13.19 14.70 -11.55
C SER A 275 12.86 13.32 -12.12
N PHE A 276 11.87 12.63 -11.55
CA PHE A 276 11.52 11.30 -12.01
C PHE A 276 10.07 10.95 -11.71
N VAL A 277 9.57 9.95 -12.42
CA VAL A 277 8.31 9.29 -12.14
C VAL A 277 8.51 7.78 -12.16
N LEU A 278 7.99 7.09 -11.16
CA LEU A 278 7.91 5.62 -11.10
C LEU A 278 6.46 5.18 -11.17
N TRP A 279 6.20 4.01 -11.76
CA TRP A 279 4.86 3.50 -12.00
C TRP A 279 4.68 2.00 -11.72
N PHE A 280 3.41 1.60 -11.58
CA PHE A 280 2.94 0.24 -11.38
C PHE A 280 1.82 -0.08 -12.37
N HIS A 281 1.98 -1.16 -13.14
CA HIS A 281 0.97 -1.64 -14.10
C HIS A 281 -0.06 -2.51 -13.41
N ASP A 282 -1.20 -1.91 -13.08
CA ASP A 282 -2.34 -2.63 -12.54
C ASP A 282 -3.21 -3.19 -13.67
N PHE A 283 -2.79 -4.36 -14.17
CA PHE A 283 -3.52 -5.06 -15.23
C PHE A 283 -4.88 -5.60 -14.79
N VAL A 284 -5.11 -5.76 -13.49
CA VAL A 284 -6.40 -6.23 -12.94
C VAL A 284 -7.44 -5.11 -13.07
N HIS A 285 -7.06 -3.88 -12.71
CA HIS A 285 -7.96 -2.73 -12.75
C HIS A 285 -7.78 -1.84 -14.00
N HIS A 286 -7.02 -2.32 -14.99
CA HIS A 286 -6.76 -1.63 -16.25
C HIS A 286 -6.26 -0.18 -16.07
N GLN A 287 -5.21 0.02 -15.28
CA GLN A 287 -4.66 1.36 -15.01
C GLN A 287 -3.16 1.33 -14.74
N LEU A 288 -2.50 2.46 -15.01
CA LEU A 288 -1.12 2.70 -14.62
C LEU A 288 -1.11 3.59 -13.37
N TYR A 289 -0.65 3.08 -12.23
CA TYR A 289 -0.46 3.92 -11.06
C TYR A 289 0.88 4.63 -11.14
N ILE A 290 0.91 5.93 -10.82
CA ILE A 290 2.14 6.59 -10.42
C ILE A 290 2.37 6.26 -8.94
N VAL A 291 3.50 5.59 -8.67
CA VAL A 291 3.82 5.11 -7.32
C VAL A 291 4.79 6.02 -6.59
N ARG A 292 5.62 6.74 -7.32
CA ARG A 292 6.47 7.80 -6.78
C ARG A 292 6.65 8.90 -7.82
N TRP A 293 6.46 10.15 -7.42
CA TRP A 293 6.64 11.32 -8.27
C TRP A 293 7.53 12.35 -7.60
N ARG A 294 8.58 12.80 -8.29
CA ARG A 294 9.45 13.87 -7.79
C ARG A 294 9.84 14.80 -8.91
N VAL A 295 9.67 16.09 -8.67
CA VAL A 295 10.14 17.16 -9.56
C VAL A 295 11.05 18.07 -8.76
N ASP A 296 12.25 18.33 -9.28
CA ASP A 296 13.13 19.32 -8.68
C ASP A 296 12.46 20.70 -8.78
N PRO A 297 12.41 21.51 -7.70
CA PRO A 297 11.79 22.85 -7.75
C PRO A 297 12.40 23.79 -8.79
N LYS A 298 13.61 23.49 -9.29
CA LYS A 298 14.28 24.23 -10.37
C LYS A 298 13.95 23.69 -11.76
N ALA A 299 13.27 22.55 -11.84
CA ALA A 299 12.77 22.02 -13.11
C ALA A 299 11.62 22.89 -13.60
N GLY A 300 11.57 23.14 -14.91
CA GLY A 300 10.46 23.84 -15.55
C GLY A 300 9.27 22.92 -15.78
N ASP A 301 8.13 23.52 -16.15
CA ASP A 301 6.89 22.82 -16.52
C ASP A 301 7.15 21.79 -17.63
N GLU A 302 8.15 22.00 -18.49
CA GLU A 302 8.55 21.06 -19.55
C GLU A 302 8.96 19.70 -19.00
N THR A 303 9.66 19.64 -17.86
CA THR A 303 10.03 18.38 -17.22
C THR A 303 8.78 17.66 -16.73
N ILE A 304 7.83 18.39 -16.11
CA ILE A 304 6.56 17.82 -15.65
C ILE A 304 5.77 17.26 -16.83
N HIS A 305 5.62 18.03 -17.91
CA HIS A 305 4.95 17.57 -19.13
C HIS A 305 5.61 16.32 -19.70
N ALA A 306 6.94 16.29 -19.80
CA ALA A 306 7.68 15.15 -20.35
C ALA A 306 7.51 13.88 -19.50
N LEU A 307 7.55 13.99 -18.17
CA LEU A 307 7.34 12.86 -17.27
C LEU A 307 5.92 12.27 -17.40
N ILE A 308 4.89 13.12 -17.50
CA ILE A 308 3.50 12.66 -17.66
C ILE A 308 3.30 12.04 -19.05
N GLN A 309 3.84 12.65 -20.11
CA GLN A 309 3.80 12.10 -21.46
C GLN A 309 4.50 10.74 -21.54
N ALA A 310 5.59 10.53 -20.81
CA ALA A 310 6.24 9.23 -20.70
C ALA A 310 5.34 8.18 -20.03
N ALA A 311 4.64 8.56 -18.95
CA ALA A 311 3.64 7.68 -18.32
C ALA A 311 2.46 7.38 -19.26
N GLN A 312 2.01 8.34 -20.08
CA GLN A 312 0.99 8.12 -21.12
C GLN A 312 1.48 7.18 -22.20
N ALA A 313 2.70 7.34 -22.68
CA ALA A 313 3.30 6.43 -23.66
C ALA A 313 3.40 5.00 -23.11
N GLU A 314 3.82 4.83 -21.85
CA GLU A 314 3.85 3.52 -21.19
C GLU A 314 2.43 2.93 -21.06
N ALA A 315 1.45 3.72 -20.63
CA ALA A 315 0.06 3.28 -20.56
C ALA A 315 -0.47 2.85 -21.95
N GLN A 316 -0.13 3.57 -23.02
CA GLN A 316 -0.48 3.22 -24.40
C GLN A 316 0.15 1.89 -24.83
N ILE A 317 1.45 1.69 -24.58
CA ILE A 317 2.17 0.44 -24.90
C ILE A 317 1.44 -0.77 -24.30
N TRP A 318 0.92 -0.63 -23.08
CA TRP A 318 0.25 -1.70 -22.35
C TRP A 318 -1.27 -1.73 -22.50
N ASN A 319 -1.85 -0.88 -23.34
CA ASN A 319 -3.30 -0.71 -23.51
C ASN A 319 -4.02 -0.44 -22.17
N LEU A 320 -3.44 0.41 -21.34
CA LEU A 320 -4.04 0.88 -20.10
C LEU A 320 -4.77 2.20 -20.37
N PRO A 321 -6.09 2.29 -20.14
CA PRO A 321 -6.90 3.45 -20.52
C PRO A 321 -6.67 4.72 -19.67
N LYS A 322 -6.05 4.59 -18.50
CA LYS A 322 -5.86 5.70 -17.57
C LYS A 322 -4.61 5.55 -16.71
N ILE A 323 -4.11 6.69 -16.25
CA ILE A 323 -3.07 6.84 -15.23
C ILE A 323 -3.71 7.37 -13.96
N VAL A 324 -3.32 6.87 -12.80
CA VAL A 324 -3.84 7.29 -11.50
C VAL A 324 -2.71 7.77 -10.61
N ILE A 325 -2.87 8.94 -10.01
CA ILE A 325 -1.89 9.58 -9.12
C ILE A 325 -2.54 9.85 -7.78
N TRP A 326 -1.92 9.37 -6.71
CA TRP A 326 -2.39 9.57 -5.35
C TRP A 326 -1.75 10.80 -4.72
N ASN A 327 -2.58 11.60 -4.03
CA ASN A 327 -2.20 12.79 -3.29
C ASN A 327 -1.24 13.71 -4.08
N PRO A 328 -1.62 14.13 -5.31
CA PRO A 328 -0.76 14.96 -6.16
C PRO A 328 -0.42 16.28 -5.45
N ASP A 329 0.79 16.77 -5.71
CA ASP A 329 1.22 18.09 -5.29
C ASP A 329 0.55 19.20 -6.12
N GLN A 330 0.65 20.44 -5.64
CA GLN A 330 -0.01 21.58 -6.28
C GLN A 330 0.52 21.86 -7.69
N SER A 331 1.83 21.65 -7.92
CA SER A 331 2.43 21.90 -9.24
C SER A 331 1.83 20.99 -10.31
N LEU A 332 1.61 19.72 -9.96
CA LEU A 332 1.00 18.74 -10.85
C LEU A 332 -0.50 19.02 -11.08
N ILE A 333 -1.21 19.47 -10.03
CA ILE A 333 -2.62 19.87 -10.13
C ILE A 333 -2.76 21.05 -11.11
N ASP A 334 -1.93 22.08 -10.94
CA ASP A 334 -2.00 23.31 -11.73
C ASP A 334 -1.70 23.05 -13.22
N ILE A 335 -0.70 22.22 -13.50
CA ILE A 335 -0.29 21.88 -14.88
C ILE A 335 -1.32 21.01 -15.59
N LEU A 336 -1.91 20.05 -14.88
CA LEU A 336 -2.91 19.16 -15.47
C LEU A 336 -4.26 19.84 -15.66
N GLY A 337 -4.63 20.76 -14.76
CA GLY A 337 -5.96 21.37 -14.76
C GLY A 337 -7.10 20.34 -14.66
N LEU A 338 -6.80 19.16 -14.10
CA LEU A 338 -7.74 18.05 -13.93
C LEU A 338 -8.39 18.10 -12.56
N GLU A 339 -9.58 17.51 -12.46
CA GLU A 339 -10.31 17.41 -11.20
C GLU A 339 -9.56 16.51 -10.20
N VAL A 340 -9.39 17.04 -8.98
CA VAL A 340 -8.87 16.30 -7.83
C VAL A 340 -10.05 15.67 -7.10
N ASN A 341 -10.10 14.34 -7.12
CA ASN A 341 -11.16 13.57 -6.49
C ASN A 341 -10.73 13.10 -5.11
N LYS A 342 -11.67 12.96 -4.18
CA LYS A 342 -11.42 12.25 -2.92
C LYS A 342 -11.71 10.77 -3.13
N ARG A 343 -10.76 9.91 -2.75
CA ARG A 343 -10.94 8.46 -2.79
C ARG A 343 -11.91 8.03 -1.69
N GLU A 344 -12.87 7.18 -2.06
CA GLU A 344 -13.80 6.54 -1.11
C GLU A 344 -13.28 5.17 -0.64
N GLU A 345 -12.36 4.59 -1.40
CA GLU A 345 -11.64 3.35 -1.10
C GLU A 345 -10.16 3.64 -0.83
N SER A 346 -9.46 2.71 -0.17
CA SER A 346 -8.05 2.84 0.17
C SER A 346 -7.70 4.19 0.84
N ILE A 347 -8.51 4.59 1.82
CA ILE A 347 -8.33 5.81 2.59
C ILE A 347 -7.10 5.65 3.50
N SER A 348 -6.07 6.46 3.26
CA SER A 348 -4.84 6.46 4.04
C SER A 348 -5.15 6.75 5.51
N SER A 349 -4.70 5.88 6.42
CA SER A 349 -4.93 6.02 7.85
C SER A 349 -3.66 5.69 8.63
N ILE A 350 -3.32 6.49 9.64
CA ILE A 350 -2.08 6.35 10.42
C ILE A 350 -2.36 6.36 11.92
N GLY A 351 -1.68 5.50 12.67
CA GLY A 351 -1.72 5.41 14.13
C GLY A 351 -0.32 5.57 14.71
N PHE A 352 -0.21 6.28 15.83
CA PHE A 352 1.05 6.51 16.54
C PHE A 352 1.16 5.58 17.74
N VAL A 353 2.29 4.89 17.82
CA VAL A 353 2.56 3.87 18.84
C VAL A 353 3.14 4.52 20.10
N THR A 354 4.03 5.50 19.93
CA THR A 354 4.67 6.23 21.01
C THR A 354 3.77 7.35 21.53
N SER A 355 3.52 7.34 22.85
CA SER A 355 2.79 8.40 23.54
C SER A 355 3.66 9.66 23.60
N GLY A 356 3.32 10.67 22.80
CA GLY A 356 4.06 11.94 22.77
C GLY A 356 3.59 12.89 21.68
N TYR A 357 2.99 12.37 20.61
CA TYR A 357 2.49 13.17 19.50
C TYR A 357 0.97 13.33 19.59
N ASP A 358 0.48 14.56 19.46
CA ASP A 358 -0.91 14.75 19.06
C ASP A 358 -1.04 14.32 17.61
N SER A 359 -1.57 13.12 17.40
CA SER A 359 -1.86 12.54 16.09
C SER A 359 -2.66 13.44 15.13
N LYS A 360 -3.34 14.48 15.65
CA LYS A 360 -4.01 15.52 14.85
C LYS A 360 -3.03 16.49 14.18
N ASN A 361 -1.88 16.75 14.79
CA ASN A 361 -0.83 17.66 14.30
C ASN A 361 0.28 16.91 13.56
N VAL A 362 -0.08 15.76 12.97
CA VAL A 362 0.84 14.94 12.18
C VAL A 362 0.58 15.16 10.70
N GLU A 363 1.62 15.55 9.99
CA GLU A 363 1.64 15.59 8.53
C GLU A 363 2.32 14.33 7.96
N TRP A 364 1.59 13.58 7.13
CA TRP A 364 2.13 12.40 6.45
C TRP A 364 2.65 12.81 5.07
N VAL A 365 3.97 12.93 4.99
CA VAL A 365 4.74 13.29 3.80
C VAL A 365 4.95 12.04 2.94
N LEU A 366 4.90 12.23 1.61
CA LEU A 366 4.96 11.16 0.61
C LEU A 366 3.89 10.05 0.83
N ASN A 367 2.67 10.44 1.21
CA ASN A 367 1.51 9.53 1.23
C ASN A 367 1.06 9.20 -0.21
N GLU A 368 1.92 8.51 -0.95
CA GLU A 368 1.76 8.11 -2.35
C GLU A 368 1.57 6.59 -2.45
N LYS A 369 1.30 6.09 -3.67
CA LYS A 369 0.92 4.69 -3.87
C LYS A 369 2.02 3.67 -3.53
N TYR A 370 3.32 4.04 -3.47
CA TYR A 370 4.38 3.10 -3.02
C TYR A 370 4.26 2.65 -1.56
N GLY A 371 3.50 3.37 -0.74
CA GLY A 371 3.22 2.98 0.63
C GLY A 371 2.17 1.87 0.72
N TRP A 372 1.28 1.75 -0.26
CA TRP A 372 0.24 0.72 -0.38
C TRP A 372 0.86 -0.61 -0.82
#